data_AF-A0AAU8YR60-F1
#
_entry.id   AF-A0AAU8YR60-F1
#
_cell.length_a   1.000
_cell.length_b   1.000
_cell.length_c   1.000
_cell.angle_alpha   90.00
_cell.angle_beta   90.00
_cell.angle_gamma   90.00
#
_symmetry.space_group_name_H-M   'P 1'
#
loop_
_entity.id
_entity.type
_entity.pdbx_description
1 polymer ?
#
loop_
_entity_poly.entity_id
_entity_poly.type
_entity_poly.pdbx_seq_one_letter_code
_entity_poly.pdbx_strand_id
1 'polypeptide(L)' 'MDHVVKITHYLMLAYNHCHRTLDAIEDDRTRESLVNGLRAMQIAWGQADALSLALERSTSLH' A
#
# COMPACT_ATOMS: atom_id res chain seq x y z
N MET A 1 -14.92 0.30 10.26
CA MET A 1 -14.02 -0.85 10.56
C MET A 1 -14.05 -1.92 9.47
N ASP A 2 -15.19 -2.57 9.18
CA ASP A 2 -15.25 -3.69 8.23
C ASP A 2 -14.84 -3.34 6.78
N HIS A 3 -15.13 -2.13 6.32
CA HIS A 3 -14.71 -1.64 4.99
C HIS A 3 -13.20 -1.34 4.89
N VAL A 4 -12.57 -0.86 5.97
CA VAL A 4 -11.13 -0.52 6.00
C VAL A 4 -10.28 -1.78 5.97
N VAL A 5 -10.71 -2.82 6.70
CA VAL A 5 -10.09 -4.16 6.65
C VAL A 5 -10.19 -4.76 5.25
N LYS A 6 -11.35 -4.62 4.58
CA LYS A 6 -11.55 -5.08 3.19
C LYS A 6 -10.67 -4.33 2.21
N ILE A 7 -10.60 -3.00 2.28
CA ILE A 7 -9.73 -2.17 1.43
C ILE A 7 -8.26 -2.57 1.62
N THR A 8 -7.84 -2.77 2.87
CA THR A 8 -6.47 -3.19 3.18
C THR A 8 -6.14 -4.56 2.63
N HIS A 9 -7.08 -5.49 2.72
CA HIS A 9 -6.94 -6.81 2.15
C HIS A 9 -6.78 -6.77 0.62
N TYR A 10 -7.63 -6.02 -0.09
CA TYR A 10 -7.56 -5.93 -1.55
C TYR A 10 -6.30 -5.26 -2.05
N LEU A 11 -5.86 -4.21 -1.39
CA LEU A 11 -4.62 -3.54 -1.78
C LEU A 11 -3.38 -4.39 -1.47
N MET A 12 -3.40 -5.23 -0.43
CA MET A 12 -2.36 -6.25 -0.19
C MET A 12 -2.33 -7.29 -1.33
N LEU A 13 -3.49 -7.74 -1.81
CA LEU A 13 -3.57 -8.64 -2.96
C LEU A 13 -3.03 -7.96 -4.23
N ALA A 14 -3.41 -6.71 -4.48
CA ALA A 14 -2.93 -5.93 -5.62
C ALA A 14 -1.41 -5.72 -5.55
N TYR A 15 -0.86 -5.40 -4.38
CA TYR A 15 0.59 -5.27 -4.19
C TYR A 15 1.33 -6.56 -4.54
N ASN A 16 0.89 -7.70 -4.00
CA ASN A 16 1.50 -8.99 -4.28
C ASN A 16 1.39 -9.39 -5.75
N HIS A 17 0.28 -9.06 -6.40
CA HIS A 17 0.12 -9.29 -7.83
C HIS A 17 1.08 -8.41 -8.64
N CYS A 18 1.11 -7.10 -8.38
CA CYS A 18 2.02 -6.17 -9.05
C CYS A 18 3.48 -6.59 -8.85
N HIS A 19 3.90 -6.96 -7.64
CA HIS A 19 5.28 -7.39 -7.39
C HIS A 19 5.68 -8.57 -8.28
N ARG A 20 4.85 -9.62 -8.37
CA ARG A 20 5.12 -10.78 -9.25
C ARG A 20 5.16 -10.41 -10.72
N THR A 21 4.27 -9.50 -11.15
CA THR A 21 4.26 -9.01 -12.54
C THR A 21 5.53 -8.22 -12.86
N LEU A 22 6.04 -7.44 -11.90
CA LEU A 22 7.30 -6.70 -12.07
C LEU A 22 8.51 -7.63 -12.12
N ASP A 23 8.50 -8.74 -11.38
CA ASP A 23 9.57 -9.74 -11.43
C ASP A 23 9.72 -10.38 -12.83
N ALA A 24 8.69 -10.34 -13.67
CA ALA A 24 8.73 -10.84 -15.04
C ALA A 24 9.31 -9.84 -16.07
N ILE A 25 9.68 -8.62 -15.65
CA ILE A 25 10.26 -7.61 -16.55
C ILE A 25 11.75 -7.87 -16.75
N GLU A 26 12.16 -8.06 -18.01
CA GLU A 26 13.56 -8.31 -18.38
C GLU A 26 14.46 -7.07 -18.27
N ASP A 27 13.91 -5.87 -18.54
CA ASP A 27 14.67 -4.63 -18.41
C ASP A 27 14.89 -4.27 -16.94
N ASP A 28 16.09 -4.52 -16.44
CA ASP A 28 16.46 -4.33 -15.04
C ASP A 28 16.20 -2.91 -14.53
N ARG A 29 16.47 -1.89 -15.35
CA ARG A 29 16.28 -0.49 -14.95
C ARG A 29 14.80 -0.14 -14.80
N THR A 30 13.96 -0.57 -15.73
CA THR A 30 12.52 -0.39 -15.66
C THR A 30 11.93 -1.18 -14.50
N ARG A 31 12.36 -2.43 -14.31
CA ARG A 31 11.96 -3.27 -13.17
C ARG A 31 12.29 -2.61 -11.84
N GLU A 32 13.52 -2.16 -11.65
CA GLU A 32 13.96 -1.49 -10.42
C GLU A 32 13.15 -0.21 -10.14
N SER A 33 12.95 0.64 -11.16
CA SER A 33 12.13 1.84 -11.04
C SER A 33 10.69 1.54 -10.61
N LEU A 34 10.07 0.53 -11.22
CA LEU A 34 8.70 0.14 -10.90
C LEU A 34 8.58 -0.54 -9.53
N VAL A 35 9.55 -1.36 -9.12
CA VAL A 35 9.61 -1.94 -7.77
C VAL A 35 9.72 -0.84 -6.71
N ASN A 36 10.56 0.18 -6.97
CA ASN A 36 10.68 1.33 -6.09
C ASN A 36 9.38 2.15 -6.02
N GLY A 37 8.69 2.34 -7.15
CA GLY A 37 7.37 2.97 -7.19
C GLY A 37 6.31 2.19 -6.40
N LEU A 38 6.29 0.86 -6.53
CA LEU A 38 5.38 -0.01 -5.78
C LEU A 38 5.64 0.04 -4.26
N ARG A 39 6.91 0.08 -3.85
CA ARG A 39 7.30 0.30 -2.44
C ARG A 39 6.87 1.67 -1.92
N ALA A 40 7.05 2.73 -2.71
CA ALA A 40 6.63 4.07 -2.33
C ALA A 40 5.11 4.15 -2.10
N MET A 41 4.31 3.49 -2.95
CA MET A 41 2.86 3.41 -2.78
C MET A 41 2.46 2.67 -1.49
N GLN A 42 3.12 1.55 -1.18
CA GLN A 42 2.87 0.81 0.06
C GLN A 42 3.15 1.67 1.30
N ILE A 43 4.25 2.43 1.29
CA ILE A 43 4.61 3.33 2.40
C ILE A 43 3.58 4.46 2.54
N ALA A 44 3.25 5.14 1.44
CA ALA A 44 2.30 6.25 1.45
C ALA A 44 0.94 5.81 2.00
N TRP A 45 0.47 4.63 1.61
CA TRP A 45 -0.76 4.09 2.16
C TRP A 45 -0.62 3.68 3.63
N GLY A 46 0.46 3.00 4.05
CA GLY A 46 0.68 2.70 5.47
C GLY A 46 0.68 3.96 6.36
N GLN A 47 1.20 5.07 5.85
CA GLN A 47 1.14 6.38 6.53
C GLN A 47 -0.29 6.96 6.56
N ALA A 48 -1.04 6.86 5.46
CA ALA A 48 -2.43 7.32 5.39
C ALA A 48 -3.35 6.55 6.35
N ASP A 49 -3.18 5.23 6.46
CA ASP A 49 -3.93 4.39 7.41
C ASP A 49 -3.60 4.75 8.86
N ALA A 50 -2.31 4.90 9.19
CA ALA A 50 -1.87 5.34 10.51
C ALA A 50 -2.42 6.73 10.89
N LEU A 51 -2.46 7.66 9.93
CA LEU A 51 -3.05 8.99 10.12
C LEU A 51 -4.57 8.92 10.34
N SER A 52 -5.29 8.11 9.55
CA SER A 52 -6.73 7.90 9.72
C SER A 52 -7.04 7.37 11.13
N LEU A 53 -6.30 6.35 11.58
CA LEU A 53 -6.46 5.79 12.92
C LEU A 53 -6.15 6.80 14.04
N ALA A 54 -5.14 7.66 13.85
CA ALA A 54 -4.83 8.72 14.79
C ALA A 54 -5.96 9.76 14.89
N LEU A 55 -6.54 10.15 13.75
CA LEU A 55 -7.68 11.08 13.68
C LEU A 55 -8.96 10.50 14.29
N GLU A 56 -9.26 9.22 14.05
CA GLU A 56 -10.38 8.53 14.69
C GLU A 56 -10.23 8.53 16.22
N ARG A 57 -9.01 8.27 16.72
CA ARG A 57 -8.72 8.29 18.17
C ARG A 57 -8.83 9.68 18.77
N SER A 58 -8.33 10.72 18.09
CA SER A 58 -8.44 12.10 18.60
C SER A 58 -9.89 12.59 18.64
N THR A 59 -10.72 12.15 17.69
CA THR A 59 -12.14 12.52 17.63
C THR A 59 -12.96 11.81 18.71
N SER A 60 -12.56 10.60 19.12
CA SER A 60 -13.20 9.84 20.20
C SER A 60 -12.88 10.33 21.62
N LEU A 61 -11.85 11.17 21.78
CA LEU A 61 -11.40 11.69 23.08
C LEU A 61 -11.98 13.08 23.42
N HIS A 62 -12.74 13.66 22.50
CA HIS A 62 -13.50 14.91 22.67
C HIS A 62 -15.00 14.62 22.76
#